data_AF-A0A9E4CFG5-F1
#
_entry.id   AF-A0A9E4CFG5-F1
#
_cell.length_a   1.000
_cell.length_b   1.000
_cell.length_c   1.000
_cell.angle_alpha   90.00
_cell.angle_beta   90.00
_cell.angle_gamma   90.00
#
_symmetry.space_group_name_H-M   'P 1'
#
loop_
_entity.id
_entity.type
_entity.pdbx_description
1 polymer ?
#
loop_
_entity_poly.entity_id
_entity_poly.type
_entity_poly.pdbx_seq_one_letter_code
_entity_poly.pdbx_strand_id
1 'polypeptide(L)'
;ISMAFFFLFETLSPVERAVFLLREVFDYEYGAIAQIVGKSEVNCRQLHSRAKKHIQLGRPRFAPAIQEQQQLVGQLFQAMQQGDADTFAALLAEDVELRSDGGGKVAAATHPLYGREIVMRFLLGLYNKRPTQTTVDLTEVNGAPAFLVRVAGKIENVVSFEIAETEIRAIRIVRNPEKLRHL
;
A
#
# COMPACT_ATOMS: atom_id res chain seq x y z
N ILE A 1 4.04 10.46 4.20
CA ILE A 1 4.06 10.01 2.78
C ILE A 1 3.32 8.68 2.74
N SER A 2 2.25 8.52 1.94
CA SER A 2 1.40 7.31 1.97
C SER A 2 2.00 6.11 1.22
N MET A 3 1.62 4.90 1.63
CA MET A 3 2.10 3.65 1.01
C MET A 3 1.69 3.53 -0.47
N ALA A 4 0.49 3.98 -0.82
CA ALA A 4 0.03 4.05 -2.21
C ALA A 4 0.95 4.95 -3.06
N PHE A 5 1.42 6.07 -2.51
CA PHE A 5 2.36 6.95 -3.20
C PHE A 5 3.75 6.30 -3.36
N PHE A 6 4.20 5.52 -2.37
CA PHE A 6 5.44 4.75 -2.47
C PHE A 6 5.37 3.68 -3.58
N PHE A 7 4.30 2.88 -3.64
CA PHE A 7 4.11 1.91 -4.72
C PHE A 7 3.94 2.55 -6.09
N LEU A 8 3.27 3.70 -6.16
CA LEU A 8 3.16 4.46 -7.39
C LEU A 8 4.53 4.88 -7.92
N PHE A 9 5.45 5.27 -7.02
CA PHE A 9 6.84 5.52 -7.41
C PHE A 9 7.60 4.27 -7.85
N GLU A 10 7.28 3.09 -7.32
CA GLU A 10 7.86 1.82 -7.76
C GLU A 10 7.46 1.46 -9.20
N THR A 11 6.38 2.03 -9.74
CA THR A 11 6.01 1.86 -11.16
C THR A 11 6.75 2.82 -12.11
N LEU A 12 7.45 3.83 -11.57
CA LEU A 12 8.25 4.77 -12.34
C LEU A 12 9.71 4.31 -12.41
N SER A 13 10.35 4.55 -13.55
CA SER A 13 11.80 4.41 -13.64
C SER A 13 12.51 5.38 -12.66
N PRO A 14 13.74 5.08 -12.24
CA PRO A 14 14.49 5.95 -11.32
C PRO A 14 14.60 7.40 -11.82
N VAL A 15 14.74 7.60 -13.13
CA VAL A 15 14.86 8.93 -13.73
C VAL A 15 13.51 9.66 -13.76
N GLU A 16 12.41 8.98 -14.06
CA GLU A 16 11.07 9.57 -13.99
C GLU A 16 10.71 9.99 -12.57
N ARG A 17 11.06 9.16 -11.58
CA ARG A 17 10.90 9.46 -10.15
C ARG A 17 11.68 10.71 -9.75
N ALA A 18 12.95 10.81 -10.13
CA ALA A 18 13.79 11.97 -9.84
C ALA A 18 13.24 13.25 -10.47
N VAL A 19 12.88 13.21 -11.76
CA VAL A 19 12.29 14.34 -12.49
C VAL A 19 10.97 14.79 -11.85
N PHE A 20 10.10 13.85 -11.47
CA PHE A 20 8.83 14.16 -10.82
C PHE A 20 9.03 14.84 -9.45
N LEU A 21 9.89 14.27 -8.58
CA LEU A 21 10.15 14.83 -7.25
C LEU A 21 10.77 16.23 -7.33
N LEU A 22 11.79 16.41 -8.17
CA LEU A 22 12.45 17.71 -8.35
C LEU A 22 11.46 18.77 -8.83
N ARG A 23 10.53 18.40 -9.72
CA ARG A 23 9.54 19.35 -10.23
C ARG A 23 8.38 19.63 -9.28
N GLU A 24 7.77 18.61 -8.70
CA GLU A 24 6.49 18.74 -7.97
C GLU A 24 6.66 18.95 -6.46
N VAL A 25 7.78 18.50 -5.88
CA VAL A 25 8.03 18.60 -4.43
C VAL A 25 9.03 19.70 -4.12
N PHE A 26 10.08 19.79 -4.93
CA PHE A 26 11.17 20.75 -4.71
C PHE A 26 11.07 22.00 -5.60
N ASP A 27 10.10 22.05 -6.52
CA ASP A 27 9.79 23.20 -7.38
C ASP A 27 10.96 23.68 -8.26
N TYR A 28 11.81 22.75 -8.71
CA TYR A 28 12.92 23.06 -9.62
C TYR A 28 12.42 23.32 -11.03
N GLU A 29 13.09 24.24 -11.74
CA GLU A 29 12.88 24.47 -13.17
C GLU A 29 13.51 23.37 -14.03
N TYR A 30 12.91 23.08 -15.18
CA TYR A 30 13.35 21.97 -16.06
C TYR A 30 14.82 22.06 -16.49
N GLY A 31 15.36 23.28 -16.62
CA GLY A 31 16.79 23.51 -16.88
C GLY A 31 17.70 22.99 -15.78
N ALA A 32 17.35 23.26 -14.52
CA ALA A 32 18.09 22.76 -13.37
C ALA A 32 17.94 21.24 -13.23
N ILE A 33 16.72 20.71 -13.46
CA ILE A 33 16.46 19.26 -13.46
C ILE A 33 17.30 18.55 -14.52
N ALA A 34 17.35 19.11 -15.74
CA ALA A 34 18.12 18.60 -16.87
C ALA A 34 19.61 18.44 -16.53
N GLN A 35 20.19 19.43 -15.85
CA GLN A 35 21.57 19.38 -15.36
C GLN A 35 21.77 18.28 -14.31
N ILE A 36 20.85 18.16 -13.35
CA ILE A 36 20.93 17.15 -12.27
C ILE A 36 20.83 15.73 -12.81
N VAL A 37 19.90 15.47 -13.74
CA VAL A 37 19.62 14.11 -14.24
C VAL A 37 20.41 13.75 -15.51
N GLY A 38 21.23 14.67 -16.03
CA GLY A 38 22.03 14.46 -17.25
C GLY A 38 21.17 14.23 -18.50
N LYS A 39 20.09 14.99 -18.67
CA LYS A 39 19.17 14.91 -19.83
C LYS A 39 18.91 16.29 -20.41
N SER A 40 18.29 16.36 -21.60
CA SER A 40 17.79 17.63 -22.12
C SER A 40 16.53 18.08 -21.37
N GLU A 41 16.24 19.37 -21.36
CA GLU A 41 15.00 19.89 -20.77
C GLU A 41 13.75 19.29 -21.44
N VAL A 42 13.81 19.07 -22.76
CA VAL A 42 12.72 18.46 -23.52
C VAL A 42 12.45 17.03 -23.04
N ASN A 43 13.50 16.24 -22.80
CA ASN A 43 13.35 14.91 -22.20
C ASN A 43 12.80 14.99 -20.78
N CYS A 44 13.24 15.95 -19.96
CA CYS A 44 12.69 16.13 -18.62
C CYS A 44 11.20 16.46 -18.64
N ARG A 45 10.75 17.34 -19.54
CA ARG A 45 9.32 17.63 -19.74
C ARG A 45 8.53 16.38 -20.16
N GLN A 46 9.07 15.56 -21.06
CA GLN A 46 8.42 14.31 -21.48
C GLN A 46 8.37 13.28 -20.34
N LEU A 47 9.46 13.09 -19.60
CA LEU A 47 9.54 12.18 -18.46
C LEU A 47 8.60 12.60 -17.34
N HIS A 48 8.52 13.91 -17.04
CA HIS A 48 7.57 14.45 -16.08
C HIS A 48 6.12 14.18 -16.49
N SER A 49 5.77 14.45 -17.76
CA SER A 49 4.43 14.18 -18.30
C SER A 49 4.06 12.70 -18.23
N ARG A 50 5.00 11.81 -18.59
CA ARG A 50 4.82 10.35 -18.46
C ARG A 50 4.64 9.95 -17.00
N ALA A 51 5.50 10.40 -16.10
CA ALA A 51 5.39 10.15 -14.67
C ALA A 51 4.03 10.59 -14.13
N LYS A 52 3.56 11.79 -14.50
CA LYS A 52 2.25 12.32 -14.12
C LYS A 52 1.10 11.45 -14.63
N LYS A 53 1.20 10.96 -15.88
CA LYS A 53 0.21 10.03 -16.45
C LYS A 53 0.17 8.69 -15.71
N HIS A 54 1.34 8.10 -15.42
CA HIS A 54 1.43 6.87 -14.63
C HIS A 54 0.88 7.06 -13.20
N ILE A 55 1.17 8.20 -12.58
CA ILE A 55 0.67 8.59 -11.25
C ILE A 55 -0.84 8.78 -11.24
N GLN A 56 -1.40 9.43 -12.27
CA GLN A 56 -2.85 9.64 -12.41
C GLN A 56 -3.60 8.35 -12.69
N LEU A 57 -3.01 7.43 -13.47
CA LEU A 57 -3.60 6.10 -13.71
C LEU A 57 -3.60 5.22 -12.45
N GLY A 58 -2.66 5.43 -11.52
CA GLY A 58 -2.57 4.66 -10.27
C GLY A 58 -3.17 5.34 -9.04
N ARG A 59 -3.71 6.56 -9.13
CA ARG A 59 -4.41 7.21 -8.00
C ARG A 59 -5.91 6.87 -8.04
N PRO A 60 -6.51 6.36 -6.95
CA PRO A 60 -7.96 6.39 -6.82
C PRO A 60 -8.43 7.85 -6.88
N ARG A 61 -9.46 8.10 -7.69
CA ARG A 61 -9.93 9.44 -8.07
C ARG A 61 -10.45 10.27 -6.88
N PHE A 62 -10.75 9.60 -5.77
CA PHE A 62 -11.10 10.18 -4.47
C PHE A 62 -10.47 9.32 -3.36
N ALA A 63 -9.44 9.85 -2.69
CA ALA A 63 -8.94 9.25 -1.46
C ALA A 63 -9.71 9.88 -0.29
N PRO A 64 -10.38 9.09 0.57
CA PRO A 64 -11.11 9.61 1.71
C PRO A 64 -10.19 10.34 2.70
N ALA A 65 -10.76 11.23 3.50
CA ALA A 65 -10.01 11.94 4.54
C ALA A 65 -9.40 10.93 5.53
N ILE A 66 -8.26 11.28 6.14
CA ILE A 66 -7.54 10.37 7.07
C ILE A 66 -8.46 9.85 8.18
N GLN A 67 -9.37 10.68 8.68
CA GLN A 67 -10.32 10.31 9.72
C GLN A 67 -11.33 9.25 9.26
N GLU A 68 -11.80 9.33 8.01
CA GLU A 68 -12.70 8.34 7.41
C GLU A 68 -11.95 7.01 7.19
N GLN A 69 -10.69 7.07 6.77
CA GLN A 69 -9.84 5.89 6.65
C GLN A 69 -9.65 5.20 8.02
N GLN A 70 -9.40 5.97 9.08
CA GLN A 70 -9.26 5.44 10.44
C GLN A 70 -10.55 4.77 10.93
N GLN A 71 -11.72 5.37 10.64
CA GLN A 71 -13.01 4.79 10.99
C GLN A 71 -13.22 3.45 10.27
N LEU A 72 -12.98 3.40 8.95
CA LEU A 72 -13.19 2.18 8.16
C LEU A 72 -12.24 1.05 8.60
N VAL A 73 -10.95 1.35 8.76
CA VAL A 73 -9.96 0.36 9.22
C VAL A 73 -10.22 -0.04 10.68
N GLY A 74 -10.73 0.87 11.51
CA GLY A 74 -11.18 0.56 12.87
C GLY A 74 -12.35 -0.42 12.89
N GLN A 75 -13.35 -0.24 12.02
CA GLN A 75 -14.45 -1.20 11.86
C GLN A 75 -13.95 -2.56 11.38
N LEU A 76 -13.04 -2.57 10.40
CA LEU A 76 -12.38 -3.79 9.91
C LEU A 76 -11.65 -4.53 11.04
N PHE A 77 -10.93 -3.79 11.89
CA PHE A 77 -10.22 -4.33 13.04
C PHE A 77 -11.18 -4.96 14.05
N GLN A 78 -12.29 -4.29 14.36
CA GLN A 78 -13.32 -4.83 15.25
C GLN A 78 -13.95 -6.11 14.68
N ALA A 79 -14.32 -6.11 13.40
CA ALA A 79 -14.87 -7.29 12.73
C ALA A 79 -13.89 -8.48 12.79
N MET A 80 -12.61 -8.24 12.53
CA MET A 80 -11.56 -9.26 12.65
C MET A 80 -11.44 -9.80 14.08
N GLN A 81 -11.43 -8.93 15.09
CA GLN A 81 -11.31 -9.32 16.50
C GLN A 81 -12.51 -10.14 16.99
N GLN A 82 -13.71 -9.84 16.46
CA GLN A 82 -14.95 -10.55 16.80
C GLN A 82 -15.15 -11.82 15.96
N GLY A 83 -14.31 -12.06 14.94
CA GLY A 83 -14.48 -13.16 13.99
C GLY A 83 -15.70 -12.96 13.07
N ASP A 84 -16.18 -11.74 12.92
CA ASP A 84 -17.31 -11.37 12.06
C ASP A 84 -16.84 -11.26 10.61
N ALA A 85 -16.80 -12.42 9.94
CA ALA A 85 -16.38 -12.53 8.55
C ALA A 85 -17.32 -11.79 7.58
N ASP A 86 -18.61 -11.67 7.92
CA ASP A 86 -19.61 -11.03 7.06
C ASP A 86 -19.41 -9.51 7.05
N THR A 87 -19.23 -8.90 8.22
CA THR A 87 -18.89 -7.48 8.34
C THR A 87 -17.54 -7.20 7.70
N PHE A 88 -16.54 -8.06 7.90
CA PHE A 88 -15.23 -7.88 7.25
C PHE A 88 -15.37 -7.91 5.72
N ALA A 89 -16.11 -8.87 5.17
CA ALA A 89 -16.34 -8.99 3.73
C ALA A 89 -17.10 -7.78 3.16
N ALA A 90 -18.09 -7.26 3.90
CA ALA A 90 -18.90 -6.12 3.48
C ALA A 90 -18.08 -4.82 3.34
N LEU A 91 -16.95 -4.70 4.05
CA LEU A 91 -16.04 -3.55 3.97
C LEU A 91 -15.07 -3.62 2.77
N LEU A 92 -15.01 -4.77 2.08
CA LEU A 92 -14.16 -4.95 0.90
C LEU A 92 -14.94 -4.67 -0.39
N ALA A 93 -14.30 -3.98 -1.34
CA ALA A 93 -14.84 -3.87 -2.69
C ALA A 93 -15.01 -5.25 -3.35
N GLU A 94 -15.95 -5.36 -4.29
CA GLU A 94 -16.21 -6.63 -4.97
C GLU A 94 -14.97 -7.12 -5.74
N ASP A 95 -14.23 -6.20 -6.35
CA ASP A 95 -13.03 -6.40 -7.14
C ASP A 95 -11.73 -6.20 -6.34
N VAL A 96 -11.79 -6.26 -5.00
CA VAL A 96 -10.64 -6.03 -4.11
C VAL A 96 -9.41 -6.84 -4.54
N GLU A 97 -8.24 -6.19 -4.50
CA GLU A 97 -6.96 -6.81 -4.80
C GLU A 97 -6.15 -7.06 -3.51
N LEU A 98 -5.61 -8.26 -3.34
CA LEU A 98 -4.62 -8.54 -2.31
C LEU A 98 -3.25 -8.82 -2.93
N ARG A 99 -2.22 -8.13 -2.45
CA ARG A 99 -0.81 -8.41 -2.78
C ARG A 99 0.01 -8.63 -1.53
N SER A 100 1.01 -9.51 -1.62
CA SER A 100 1.96 -9.73 -0.55
C SER A 100 3.40 -9.61 -1.05
N ASP A 101 4.25 -8.97 -0.26
CA ASP A 101 5.67 -8.80 -0.55
C ASP A 101 6.51 -9.47 0.53
N GLY A 102 7.09 -10.62 0.19
CA GLY A 102 8.08 -11.32 1.02
C GLY A 102 9.53 -11.02 0.64
N GLY A 103 9.78 -10.19 -0.39
CA GLY A 103 11.12 -9.86 -0.88
C GLY A 103 11.94 -11.06 -1.38
N GLY A 104 11.27 -12.18 -1.71
CA GLY A 104 11.94 -13.46 -2.01
C GLY A 104 12.60 -14.15 -0.79
N LYS A 105 12.42 -13.60 0.42
CA LYS A 105 13.08 -14.06 1.65
C LYS A 105 12.14 -14.86 2.56
N VAL A 106 10.85 -14.55 2.50
CA VAL A 106 9.81 -15.22 3.27
C VAL A 106 8.63 -15.53 2.36
N ALA A 107 7.83 -16.54 2.75
CA ALA A 107 6.65 -16.92 1.98
C ALA A 107 5.68 -15.74 1.82
N ALA A 108 5.19 -15.53 0.61
CA ALA A 108 4.19 -14.51 0.28
C ALA A 108 3.32 -15.06 -0.85
N ALA A 109 2.11 -14.50 -1.02
CA ALA A 109 1.33 -14.78 -2.21
C ALA A 109 2.15 -14.38 -3.45
N THR A 110 2.52 -15.36 -4.28
CA THR A 110 3.37 -15.17 -5.46
C THR A 110 2.67 -14.40 -6.58
N HIS A 111 1.34 -14.44 -6.59
CA HIS A 111 0.50 -13.72 -7.53
C HIS A 111 -0.52 -12.86 -6.76
N PRO A 112 -0.88 -11.68 -7.29
CA PRO A 112 -2.01 -10.91 -6.76
C PRO A 112 -3.29 -11.74 -6.76
N LEU A 113 -4.09 -11.60 -5.71
CA LEU A 113 -5.44 -12.16 -5.64
C LEU A 113 -6.44 -11.07 -5.99
N TYR A 114 -7.49 -11.43 -6.71
CA TYR A 114 -8.56 -10.51 -7.12
C TYR A 114 -9.91 -11.06 -6.68
N GLY A 115 -10.79 -10.17 -6.24
CA GLY A 115 -12.16 -10.50 -5.91
C GLY A 115 -12.37 -10.83 -4.44
N ARG A 116 -13.47 -10.30 -3.89
CA ARG A 116 -13.83 -10.39 -2.47
C ARG A 116 -13.82 -11.81 -1.93
N GLU A 117 -14.42 -12.76 -2.63
CA GLU A 117 -14.52 -14.15 -2.17
C GLU A 117 -13.16 -14.83 -2.04
N ILE A 118 -12.30 -14.65 -3.06
CA ILE A 118 -10.95 -15.25 -3.10
C ILE A 118 -10.09 -14.65 -1.99
N VAL A 119 -10.13 -13.32 -1.83
CA VAL A 119 -9.40 -12.60 -0.78
C VAL A 119 -9.88 -13.03 0.61
N MET A 120 -11.19 -13.12 0.84
CA MET A 120 -11.75 -13.56 2.13
C MET A 120 -11.32 -14.98 2.49
N ARG A 121 -11.42 -15.92 1.54
CA ARG A 121 -11.00 -17.31 1.76
C ARG A 121 -9.51 -17.40 2.13
N PHE A 122 -8.68 -16.61 1.46
CA PHE A 122 -7.25 -16.53 1.75
C PHE A 122 -6.97 -15.97 3.16
N LEU A 123 -7.60 -14.84 3.52
CA LEU A 123 -7.44 -14.20 4.82
C LEU A 123 -7.93 -15.09 5.97
N LEU A 124 -9.07 -15.75 5.82
CA LEU A 124 -9.57 -16.74 6.79
C LEU A 124 -8.61 -17.92 6.93
N GLY A 125 -8.02 -18.38 5.84
CA GLY A 125 -6.98 -19.41 5.86
C GLY A 125 -5.74 -18.99 6.66
N LEU A 126 -5.29 -17.73 6.51
CA LEU A 126 -4.18 -17.17 7.30
C LEU A 126 -4.57 -17.03 8.77
N TYR A 127 -5.76 -16.52 9.06
CA TYR A 127 -6.27 -16.38 10.42
C TYR A 127 -6.29 -17.73 11.14
N ASN A 128 -6.84 -18.77 10.51
CA ASN A 128 -6.94 -20.10 11.11
C ASN A 128 -5.59 -20.81 11.28
N LYS A 129 -4.59 -20.47 10.46
CA LYS A 129 -3.23 -21.03 10.53
C LYS A 129 -2.25 -20.17 11.31
N ARG A 130 -2.71 -19.09 11.95
CA ARG A 130 -1.82 -18.16 12.64
C ARG A 130 -1.06 -18.85 13.79
N PRO A 131 0.23 -18.55 13.98
CA PRO A 131 0.97 -19.07 15.13
C PRO A 131 0.30 -18.72 16.46
N THR A 132 0.53 -19.54 17.48
CA THR A 132 0.24 -19.14 18.87
C THR A 132 1.04 -17.88 19.20
N GLN A 133 0.52 -17.04 20.10
CA GLN A 133 1.12 -15.73 20.44
C GLN A 133 1.17 -14.72 19.28
N THR A 134 0.28 -14.88 18.28
CA THR A 134 0.05 -13.82 17.29
C THR A 134 -0.76 -12.69 17.93
N THR A 135 -0.24 -11.46 17.87
CA THR A 135 -0.98 -10.24 18.22
C THR A 135 -1.13 -9.37 16.97
N VAL A 136 -2.24 -8.63 16.90
CA VAL A 136 -2.50 -7.68 15.82
C VAL A 136 -2.88 -6.36 16.46
N ASP A 137 -2.12 -5.32 16.14
CA ASP A 137 -2.33 -3.97 16.65
C ASP A 137 -2.75 -3.04 15.50
N LEU A 138 -3.71 -2.15 15.74
CA LEU A 138 -4.00 -1.03 14.84
C LEU A 138 -2.96 0.07 15.08
N THR A 139 -2.21 0.42 14.05
CA THR A 139 -1.17 1.46 14.12
C THR A 139 -1.23 2.37 12.90
N GLU A 140 -0.37 3.39 12.87
CA GLU A 140 -0.14 4.20 11.70
C GLU A 140 1.16 3.79 11.01
N VAL A 141 1.10 3.47 9.71
CA VAL A 141 2.28 3.25 8.87
C VAL A 141 2.16 4.18 7.68
N ASN A 142 3.22 4.97 7.43
CA ASN A 142 3.26 5.90 6.31
C ASN A 142 2.10 6.93 6.31
N GLY A 143 1.64 7.35 7.50
CA GLY A 143 0.55 8.33 7.63
C GLY A 143 -0.84 7.77 7.31
N ALA A 144 -0.99 6.45 7.28
CA ALA A 144 -2.27 5.78 7.06
C ALA A 144 -2.47 4.64 8.08
N PRO A 145 -3.72 4.35 8.47
CA PRO A 145 -4.02 3.25 9.38
C PRO A 145 -3.64 1.89 8.75
N ALA A 146 -3.00 1.04 9.55
CA ALA A 146 -2.48 -0.26 9.15
C ALA A 146 -2.55 -1.24 10.31
N PHE A 147 -2.54 -2.54 10.02
CA PHE A 147 -2.36 -3.57 11.03
C PHE A 147 -0.89 -3.95 11.14
N LEU A 148 -0.40 -4.00 12.37
CA LEU A 148 0.92 -4.52 12.71
C LEU A 148 0.73 -5.89 13.35
N VAL A 149 1.21 -6.92 12.65
CA VAL A 149 1.13 -8.31 13.13
C VAL A 149 2.45 -8.67 13.78
N ARG A 150 2.39 -9.13 15.02
CA ARG A 150 3.56 -9.65 15.74
C ARG A 150 3.36 -11.11 16.10
N VAL A 151 4.43 -11.89 16.05
CA VAL A 151 4.46 -13.27 16.53
C VAL A 151 5.54 -13.36 17.61
N ALA A 152 5.15 -13.77 18.82
CA ALA A 152 6.04 -13.79 19.99
C ALA A 152 6.77 -12.45 20.20
N GLY A 153 6.05 -11.33 20.02
CA GLY A 153 6.56 -9.97 20.20
C GLY A 153 7.38 -9.39 19.04
N LYS A 154 7.75 -10.20 18.04
CA LYS A 154 8.51 -9.74 16.86
C LYS A 154 7.58 -9.36 15.72
N ILE A 155 7.91 -8.28 15.00
CA ILE A 155 7.15 -7.87 13.81
C ILE A 155 7.24 -8.97 12.76
N GLU A 156 6.10 -9.54 12.42
CA GLU A 156 5.96 -10.59 11.41
C GLU A 156 5.57 -9.96 10.06
N ASN A 157 4.61 -9.04 10.08
CA ASN A 157 4.18 -8.33 8.89
C ASN A 157 3.40 -7.05 9.19
N VAL A 158 3.26 -6.22 8.17
CA VAL A 158 2.36 -5.06 8.15
C VAL A 158 1.30 -5.28 7.08
N VAL A 159 0.04 -5.01 7.43
CA VAL A 159 -1.08 -4.99 6.49
C VAL A 159 -1.55 -3.56 6.32
N SER A 160 -1.46 -3.03 5.10
CA SER A 160 -1.95 -1.69 4.76
C SER A 160 -3.09 -1.75 3.76
N PHE A 161 -3.97 -0.75 3.81
CA PHE A 161 -5.21 -0.71 3.04
C PHE A 161 -5.21 0.46 2.06
N GLU A 162 -5.69 0.23 0.84
CA GLU A 162 -6.05 1.28 -0.11
C GLU A 162 -7.56 1.39 -0.12
N ILE A 163 -8.06 2.56 0.26
CA ILE A 163 -9.48 2.84 0.45
C ILE A 163 -9.93 3.78 -0.65
N ALA A 164 -11.06 3.47 -1.28
CA ALA A 164 -11.73 4.35 -2.22
C ALA A 164 -13.17 4.57 -1.73
N GLU A 165 -13.55 5.83 -1.54
CA GLU A 165 -14.85 6.23 -0.99
C GLU A 165 -15.12 5.56 0.38
N THR A 166 -15.88 4.46 0.42
CA THR A 166 -16.26 3.75 1.65
C THR A 166 -15.81 2.30 1.70
N GLU A 167 -15.01 1.84 0.74
CA GLU A 167 -14.63 0.44 0.60
C GLU A 167 -13.11 0.26 0.47
N ILE A 168 -12.61 -0.89 0.94
CA ILE A 168 -11.23 -1.30 0.76
C ILE A 168 -11.08 -1.92 -0.62
N ARG A 169 -10.34 -1.27 -1.51
CA ARG A 169 -10.05 -1.77 -2.86
C ARG A 169 -8.75 -2.53 -2.97
N ALA A 170 -7.81 -2.29 -2.05
CA ALA A 170 -6.61 -3.10 -2.01
C ALA A 170 -6.08 -3.37 -0.61
N ILE A 171 -5.51 -4.55 -0.43
CA ILE A 171 -4.82 -5.00 0.76
C ILE A 171 -3.37 -5.31 0.37
N ARG A 172 -2.41 -4.76 1.11
CA ARG A 172 -0.98 -5.03 0.93
C ARG A 172 -0.42 -5.65 2.20
N ILE A 173 0.19 -6.83 2.08
CA ILE A 173 0.84 -7.53 3.19
C ILE A 173 2.35 -7.51 2.97
N VAL A 174 3.07 -6.68 3.72
CA VAL A 174 4.53 -6.61 3.67
C VAL A 174 5.10 -7.52 4.75
N ARG A 175 5.77 -8.59 4.32
CA ARG A 175 6.49 -9.54 5.19
C ARG A 175 8.01 -9.45 5.04
N ASN A 176 8.51 -8.72 4.04
CA ASN A 176 9.93 -8.58 3.76
C ASN A 176 10.68 -8.03 5.00
N PRO A 177 11.53 -8.82 5.68
CA PRO A 177 12.16 -8.42 6.93
C PRO A 177 13.01 -7.16 6.81
N GLU A 178 13.61 -6.89 5.64
CA GLU A 178 14.42 -5.69 5.42
C GLU A 178 13.56 -4.43 5.37
N LYS A 179 12.37 -4.54 4.77
CA LYS A 179 11.39 -3.45 4.76
C LYS A 179 10.77 -3.22 6.13
N LEU A 180 10.87 -4.18 7.07
CA LEU A 180 10.30 -4.06 8.41
C LEU A 180 11.28 -3.54 9.46
N ARG A 181 12.58 -3.40 9.14
CA ARG A 181 13.62 -3.01 10.11
C ARG A 181 13.48 -1.60 10.71
N HIS A 182 12.73 -0.73 10.04
CA HIS A 182 12.59 0.67 10.44
C HIS A 182 11.30 0.95 11.24
N LEU A 183 10.57 -0.10 11.60
CA LEU A 183 9.33 -0.07 12.37
C LEU A 183 9.52 -0.51 13.82
#